data_AF-A9KRP5-F1
#
_entry.id   AF-A9KRP5-F1
#
_cell.length_a   1.000
_cell.length_b   1.000
_cell.length_c   1.000
_cell.angle_alpha   90.00
_cell.angle_beta   90.00
_cell.angle_gamma   90.00
#
_symmetry.space_group_name_H-M   'P 1'
#
loop_
_entity.id
_entity.type
_entity.pdbx_description
1 polymer ?
#
loop_
_entity_poly.entity_id
_entity_poly.type
_entity_poly.pdbx_seq_one_letter_code
_entity_poly.pdbx_strand_id
1 'polypeptide(L)'
;MLVEGVERNKVRLLSHNKEWENEFLQVKSQIETIWNNNILDIQHVGSTAISNICAKPILDIAVRVQSIKDMDVDSMRSIGYDYCGPQLGQDTYHLYVLRGARL
;
A
#
# COMPACT_ATOMS: atom_id res chain seq x y z
N MET A 1 3.26 -15.51 0.06
CA MET A 1 3.43 -14.63 1.23
C MET A 1 2.09 -14.56 1.93
N LEU A 2 2.03 -14.79 3.24
CA LEU A 2 0.80 -14.53 3.99
C LEU A 2 0.65 -13.02 4.10
N VAL A 3 -0.36 -12.45 3.44
CA VAL A 3 -0.67 -11.03 3.56
C VAL A 3 -1.45 -10.87 4.86
N GLU A 4 -0.84 -10.25 5.86
CA GLU A 4 -1.55 -9.88 7.07
C GLU A 4 -2.54 -8.75 6.81
N GLY A 5 -3.60 -8.72 7.60
CA GLY A 5 -4.64 -7.72 7.51
C GLY A 5 -5.63 -7.82 8.66
N VAL A 6 -6.70 -7.04 8.55
CA VAL A 6 -7.83 -7.09 9.46
C VAL A 6 -9.10 -7.22 8.64
N GLU A 7 -9.98 -8.14 9.05
CA GLU A 7 -11.30 -8.28 8.45
C GLU A 7 -12.08 -6.97 8.49
N ARG A 8 -12.93 -6.75 7.49
CA ARG A 8 -13.75 -5.55 7.42
C ARG A 8 -14.64 -5.46 8.67
N ASN A 9 -14.76 -4.26 9.23
CA ASN A 9 -15.52 -3.96 10.47
C ASN A 9 -14.98 -4.66 11.74
N LYS A 10 -13.74 -5.16 11.71
CA LYS A 10 -13.03 -5.64 12.89
C LYS A 10 -11.86 -4.73 13.22
N VAL A 11 -11.39 -4.83 14.46
CA VAL A 11 -10.16 -4.20 14.94
C VAL A 11 -9.31 -5.27 15.61
N ARG A 12 -8.12 -5.50 15.07
CA ARG A 12 -7.08 -6.34 15.67
C ARG A 12 -5.82 -5.48 15.72
N LEU A 13 -5.25 -5.31 16.90
CA LEU A 13 -3.99 -4.61 17.09
C LEU A 13 -2.91 -5.64 17.45
N LEU A 14 -1.72 -5.45 16.89
CA LEU A 14 -0.51 -6.18 17.26
C LEU A 14 0.51 -5.19 17.83
N SER A 15 1.39 -5.69 18.70
CA SER A 15 2.64 -4.99 19.00
C SER A 15 3.42 -4.76 17.71
N HIS A 16 4.19 -3.67 17.67
CA HIS A 16 5.00 -3.33 16.50
C HIS A 16 5.83 -4.53 16.01
N ASN A 17 5.68 -4.87 14.73
CA ASN A 17 6.44 -5.92 14.08
C ASN A 17 7.51 -5.29 13.17
N LYS A 18 8.78 -5.64 13.38
CA LYS A 18 9.90 -5.12 12.56
C LYS A 18 9.82 -5.60 11.10
N GLU A 19 9.14 -6.71 10.84
CA GLU A 19 8.96 -7.21 9.48
C GLU A 19 8.11 -6.29 8.60
N TRP A 20 7.32 -5.37 9.18
CA TRP A 20 6.59 -4.37 8.40
C TRP A 20 7.50 -3.46 7.57
N GLU A 21 8.72 -3.18 8.05
CA GLU A 21 9.73 -2.44 7.28
C GLU A 21 10.20 -3.26 6.07
N ASN A 22 10.47 -4.55 6.25
CA ASN A 22 10.86 -5.46 5.17
C ASN A 22 9.74 -5.61 4.13
N GLU A 23 8.49 -5.77 4.58
CA GLU A 23 7.32 -5.84 3.70
C GLU A 23 7.14 -4.53 2.91
N PHE A 24 7.30 -3.37 3.54
CA PHE A 24 7.30 -2.08 2.85
C PHE A 24 8.37 -2.03 1.75
N LEU A 25 9.61 -2.43 2.03
CA LEU A 25 10.70 -2.41 1.04
C LEU A 25 10.40 -3.32 -0.16
N GLN A 26 9.77 -4.47 0.06
CA GLN A 26 9.33 -5.36 -1.02
C GLN A 26 8.27 -4.70 -1.89
N VAL A 27 7.23 -4.12 -1.28
CA VAL A 27 6.15 -3.44 -2.03
C VAL A 27 6.69 -2.21 -2.76
N LYS A 28 7.58 -1.44 -2.12
CA LYS A 28 8.26 -0.30 -2.76
C LYS A 28 8.99 -0.73 -4.03
N SER A 29 9.80 -1.79 -3.95
CA SER A 29 10.53 -2.31 -5.11
C SER A 29 9.59 -2.78 -6.25
N GLN A 30 8.46 -3.39 -5.91
CA GLN A 30 7.44 -3.78 -6.90
C GLN A 30 6.84 -2.55 -7.61
N ILE A 31 6.46 -1.53 -6.85
CA ILE A 31 5.90 -0.29 -7.40
C ILE A 31 6.93 0.45 -8.27
N GLU A 32 8.19 0.54 -7.82
CA GLU A 32 9.29 1.14 -8.60
C GLU A 32 9.52 0.38 -9.90
N THR A 33 9.40 -0.95 -9.90
CA THR A 33 9.54 -1.77 -11.11
C THR A 33 8.41 -1.50 -12.11
N ILE A 34 7.17 -1.35 -11.63
CA ILE A 34 5.99 -1.17 -12.49
C ILE A 34 5.91 0.26 -13.04
N TRP A 35 6.07 1.27 -12.19
CA TRP A 35 5.87 2.68 -12.58
C TRP A 35 7.16 3.40 -12.96
N ASN A 36 8.34 2.82 -12.65
CA ASN A 36 9.66 3.26 -13.11
C ASN A 36 9.84 4.80 -13.03
N ASN A 37 10.00 5.46 -14.19
CA ASN A 37 10.26 6.90 -14.29
C ASN A 37 9.09 7.80 -13.86
N ASN A 38 7.90 7.24 -13.62
CA ASN A 38 6.75 8.01 -13.14
C ASN A 38 6.80 8.21 -11.61
N ILE A 39 7.71 7.57 -10.88
CA ILE A 39 7.86 7.72 -9.42
C ILE A 39 8.67 8.97 -9.07
N LEU A 40 8.12 9.82 -8.20
CA LEU A 40 8.84 10.94 -7.57
C LEU A 40 9.24 10.66 -6.13
N ASP A 41 8.42 9.90 -5.38
CA ASP A 41 8.70 9.51 -4.00
C ASP A 41 7.81 8.34 -3.55
N ILE A 42 8.30 7.50 -2.63
CA ILE A 42 7.56 6.40 -2.00
C ILE A 42 7.92 6.33 -0.52
N GLN A 43 6.92 6.44 0.35
CA GLN A 43 7.09 6.52 1.80
C GLN A 43 6.19 5.50 2.52
N HIS A 44 6.73 4.86 3.55
CA HIS A 44 5.95 4.10 4.53
C HIS A 44 5.29 5.09 5.48
N VAL A 45 3.96 5.09 5.52
CA VAL A 45 3.17 5.99 6.37
C VAL A 45 2.23 5.19 7.27
N GLY A 46 1.46 5.89 8.10
CA GLY A 46 0.53 5.26 9.02
C GLY A 46 1.21 4.60 10.23
N SER A 47 0.43 3.93 11.06
CA SER A 47 0.91 3.43 12.36
C SER A 47 1.95 2.31 12.24
N THR A 48 1.94 1.54 11.14
CA THR A 48 2.93 0.46 10.94
C THR A 48 4.33 0.98 10.61
N ALA A 49 4.47 2.27 10.25
CA ALA A 49 5.77 2.92 10.04
C ALA A 49 6.41 3.43 11.36
N ILE A 50 5.67 3.38 12.48
CA ILE A 50 6.11 3.94 13.75
C ILE A 50 6.54 2.80 14.68
N SER A 51 7.82 2.78 15.03
CA SER A 51 8.34 1.82 16.01
C SER A 51 7.66 1.95 17.37
N ASN A 52 7.54 0.82 18.09
CA ASN A 52 7.11 0.73 19.49
C ASN A 52 5.66 1.14 19.80
N ILE A 53 4.77 1.23 18.81
CA ILE A 53 3.33 1.37 19.05
C ILE A 53 2.56 0.11 18.64
N CYS A 54 1.38 -0.10 19.20
CA CYS A 54 0.46 -1.11 18.68
C CYS A 54 -0.27 -0.57 17.45
N ALA A 55 -0.39 -1.38 16.40
CA ALA A 55 -1.04 -0.98 15.15
C ALA A 55 -1.91 -2.11 14.59
N LYS A 56 -2.85 -1.75 13.71
CA LYS A 56 -3.45 -2.75 12.82
C LYS A 56 -2.36 -3.19 11.84
N PRO A 57 -2.18 -4.49 11.59
CA PRO A 57 -1.18 -4.97 10.64
C PRO A 57 -1.66 -4.74 9.21
N ILE A 58 -1.67 -3.47 8.80
CA ILE A 58 -2.03 -2.97 7.48
C ILE A 58 -0.93 -1.95 7.13
N LEU A 59 -0.26 -2.16 6.00
CA LEU A 59 0.73 -1.22 5.49
C LEU A 59 0.03 -0.09 4.74
N ASP A 60 0.30 1.15 5.15
CA ASP A 60 -0.10 2.34 4.40
C ASP A 60 1.13 2.88 3.66
N ILE A 61 1.04 3.00 2.35
CA ILE A 61 2.14 3.46 1.50
C ILE A 61 1.68 4.67 0.71
N ALA A 62 2.41 5.77 0.84
CA ALA A 62 2.18 6.98 0.05
C ALA A 62 3.14 6.98 -1.14
N VAL A 63 2.59 7.12 -2.35
CA VAL A 63 3.36 7.20 -3.59
C VAL A 63 3.06 8.53 -4.26
N ARG A 64 4.10 9.32 -4.51
CA ARG A 64 4.01 10.54 -5.31
C ARG A 64 4.51 10.23 -6.71
N VAL A 65 3.69 10.53 -7.70
CA VAL A 65 4.01 10.31 -9.11
C VAL A 65 4.16 11.63 -9.88
N GLN A 66 4.87 11.59 -11.00
CA GLN A 66 5.02 12.73 -11.89
C GLN A 66 3.71 13.04 -12.61
N SER A 67 2.93 12.01 -12.96
CA SER A 67 1.67 12.11 -13.67
C SER A 67 0.74 10.96 -13.29
N ILE A 68 -0.45 11.32 -12.79
CA ILE A 68 -1.52 10.38 -12.46
C ILE A 68 -2.01 9.63 -13.72
N LYS A 69 -1.94 10.25 -14.89
CA LYS A 69 -2.36 9.65 -16.16
C LYS A 69 -1.45 8.50 -16.60
N ASP A 70 -0.20 8.52 -16.14
CA ASP A 70 0.82 7.54 -16.50
C ASP A 70 0.94 6.42 -15.45
N MET A 71 -0.01 6.33 -14.51
CA MET A 71 -0.10 5.17 -13.62
C MET A 71 -0.57 3.95 -14.41
N ASP A 72 0.21 2.88 -14.39
CA ASP A 72 -0.19 1.59 -14.96
C ASP A 72 -1.08 0.83 -13.96
N VAL A 73 -2.39 1.07 -14.07
CA VAL A 73 -3.42 0.44 -13.24
C VAL A 73 -3.51 -1.06 -13.49
N ASP A 74 -3.33 -1.49 -14.74
CA ASP A 74 -3.55 -2.89 -15.12
C ASP A 74 -2.40 -3.79 -14.67
N SER A 75 -1.15 -3.29 -14.71
CA SER A 75 -0.02 -3.97 -14.09
C SER A 75 -0.20 -4.11 -12.58
N MET A 76 -0.68 -3.08 -11.87
CA MET A 76 -0.99 -3.19 -10.43
C MET A 76 -2.09 -4.22 -10.15
N ARG A 77 -3.13 -4.30 -10.99
CA ARG A 77 -4.17 -5.34 -10.89
C ARG A 77 -3.60 -6.73 -11.11
N SER A 78 -2.68 -6.90 -12.06
CA SER A 78 -2.06 -8.19 -12.37
C SER A 78 -1.28 -8.78 -11.18
N ILE A 79 -0.77 -7.93 -10.28
CA ILE A 79 -0.09 -8.35 -9.04
C ILE A 79 -1.02 -8.35 -7.81
N GLY A 80 -2.34 -8.20 -8.03
CA GLY A 80 -3.37 -8.43 -7.01
C GLY A 80 -3.97 -7.18 -6.35
N TYR A 81 -3.59 -5.97 -6.77
CA TYR A 81 -4.15 -4.75 -6.19
C TYR A 81 -5.51 -4.39 -6.82
N ASP A 82 -6.50 -4.11 -5.97
CA ASP A 82 -7.74 -3.45 -6.37
C ASP A 82 -7.48 -1.97 -6.60
N TYR A 83 -7.78 -1.47 -7.80
CA TYR A 83 -7.82 -0.03 -8.06
C TYR A 83 -9.18 0.55 -7.68
N CYS A 84 -9.18 1.41 -6.65
CA CYS A 84 -10.37 2.00 -6.05
C CYS A 84 -10.69 3.41 -6.58
N GLY A 85 -9.90 3.91 -7.54
CA GLY A 85 -10.13 5.20 -8.19
C GLY A 85 -9.77 6.42 -7.33
N PRO A 86 -10.13 7.63 -7.81
CA PRO A 86 -9.98 8.88 -7.07
C PRO A 86 -10.70 8.83 -5.72
N GLN A 87 -10.09 9.38 -4.68
CA GLN A 87 -10.70 9.50 -3.35
C GLN A 87 -10.94 10.95 -2.98
N LEU A 88 -11.79 11.16 -1.97
CA LEU A 88 -12.04 12.48 -1.36
C LEU A 88 -12.53 13.56 -2.35
N GLY A 89 -13.11 13.14 -3.48
CA GLY A 89 -13.54 14.05 -4.55
C GLY A 89 -12.38 14.74 -5.29
N GLN A 90 -11.15 14.21 -5.18
CA GLN A 90 -9.96 14.75 -5.83
C GLN A 90 -9.44 13.79 -6.90
N ASP A 91 -9.36 14.26 -8.14
CA ASP A 91 -8.82 13.51 -9.30
C ASP A 91 -7.30 13.30 -9.25
N THR A 92 -6.65 13.74 -8.18
CA THR A 92 -5.20 13.65 -7.98
C THR A 92 -4.80 12.66 -6.89
N TYR A 93 -5.77 12.15 -6.12
CA TYR A 93 -5.50 11.20 -5.04
C TYR A 93 -6.19 9.86 -5.35
N HIS A 94 -5.39 8.85 -5.68
CA HIS A 94 -5.88 7.56 -6.13
C HIS A 94 -5.53 6.47 -5.11
N LEU A 95 -6.44 5.51 -4.92
CA LEU A 95 -6.27 4.43 -3.95
C LEU A 95 -6.10 3.08 -4.65
N TYR A 96 -5.08 2.34 -4.21
CA TYR A 96 -4.89 0.92 -4.49
C TYR A 96 -4.96 0.14 -3.19
N VAL A 97 -5.57 -1.05 -3.22
CA VAL A 97 -5.68 -1.92 -2.04
C VAL A 97 -5.31 -3.34 -2.41
N LEU A 98 -4.24 -3.88 -1.81
CA LEU A 98 -3.97 -5.30 -1.84
C LEU A 98 -4.77 -5.97 -0.72
N ARG A 99 -5.60 -6.95 -1.07
CA ARG A 99 -6.39 -7.70 -0.09
C ARG A 99 -5.78 -9.09 0.07
N GLY A 100 -5.73 -9.58 1.30
CA GLY A 100 -5.46 -10.99 1.55
C GLY A 100 -6.49 -11.87 0.83
N ALA A 101 -6.11 -13.11 0.52
CA ALA A 101 -7.00 -14.06 -0.13
C ALA A 101 -8.33 -14.14 0.64
N ARG A 102 -9.45 -13.97 -0.06
CA ARG A 102 -10.77 -14.27 0.50
C ARG A 102 -10.81 -15.79 0.70
N LEU A 103 -10.82 -16.23 1.97
CA LEU A 103 -11.27 -17.58 2.31
C LEU A 103 -12.78 -17.69 2.02
#